data_AF-A0AAD9HGP2-F1
#
_entry.id   AF-A0AAD9HGP2-F1
#
_cell.length_a   1.000
_cell.length_b   1.000
_cell.length_c   1.000
_cell.angle_alpha   90.00
_cell.angle_beta   90.00
_cell.angle_gamma   90.00
#
_symmetry.space_group_name_H-M   'P 1'
#
loop_
_entity.id
_entity.type
_entity.pdbx_description
1 polymer ?
#
loop_
_entity_poly.entity_id
_entity_poly.type
_entity_poly.pdbx_seq_one_letter_code
_entity_poly.pdbx_strand_id
1 'polypeptide(L)' 'IKFKDAVGRKFSFPFHLCSTWTGMEELIKQAFVHVDVIGPHVQEGHYDLIGPNGEIILPQVWDKVVEP' A
#
# COMPACT_ATOMS: atom_id res chain seq x y z
N ILE A 1 -1.84 10.71 -1.53
CA ILE A 1 -1.58 9.72 -0.46
C ILE A 1 -0.10 9.69 -0.04
N LYS A 2 0.17 9.72 1.27
CA LYS A 2 1.50 9.49 1.85
C LYS A 2 1.59 8.04 2.34
N PHE A 3 2.48 7.26 1.75
CA PHE A 3 2.66 5.85 2.07
C PHE A 3 4.03 5.65 2.72
N LYS A 4 4.07 4.91 3.83
CA LYS A 4 5.30 4.46 4.49
C LYS A 4 5.29 2.94 4.48
N ASP A 5 6.37 2.34 4.01
CA ASP A 5 6.48 0.90 3.97
C ASP A 5 7.13 0.31 5.24
N ALA A 6 7.18 -1.02 5.31
CA ALA A 6 7.73 -1.76 6.44
C ALA A 6 9.25 -1.55 6.64
N VAL A 7 9.97 -1.09 5.61
CA VAL A 7 11.42 -0.80 5.68
C VAL A 7 11.72 0.69 5.89
N GLY A 8 10.69 1.51 6.10
CA GLY A 8 10.81 2.92 6.46
C GLY A 8 10.91 3.91 5.29
N ARG A 9 10.82 3.44 4.05
CA ARG A 9 10.79 4.32 2.87
C ARG A 9 9.45 5.06 2.81
N LYS A 10 9.48 6.28 2.29
CA LYS A 10 8.30 7.14 2.16
C LYS A 10 8.02 7.42 0.70
N PHE A 11 6.78 7.24 0.30
CA PHE A 11 6.28 7.48 -1.05
C PHE A 11 5.15 8.50 -1.00
N SER A 12 5.00 9.23 -2.11
CA SER A 12 3.86 10.13 -2.32
C SER A 12 3.16 9.70 -3.58
N PHE A 13 2.06 8.96 -3.43
CA PHE A 13 1.29 8.47 -4.56
C PHE A 13 0.23 9.51 -4.96
N PRO A 14 0.12 9.83 -6.27
CA PRO A 14 -0.99 10.60 -6.80
C PRO A 14 -2.32 9.90 -6.50
N PHE A 15 -3.31 10.63 -5.98
CA PHE A 15 -4.58 10.04 -5.56
C PHE A 15 -5.26 9.26 -6.68
N HIS A 16 -5.29 9.78 -7.90
CA HIS A 16 -5.93 9.11 -9.05
C HIS A 16 -5.28 7.76 -9.43
N LEU A 17 -4.06 7.46 -8.97
CA LEU A 17 -3.41 6.16 -9.19
C LEU A 17 -3.66 5.17 -8.05
N CYS A 18 -4.16 5.63 -6.91
CA CYS A 18 -4.39 4.80 -5.72
C CYS A 18 -5.79 4.98 -5.12
N SER A 19 -6.73 5.57 -5.85
CA SER A 19 -8.11 5.76 -5.41
C SER A 19 -8.94 4.47 -5.44
N THR A 20 -8.37 3.39 -5.98
CA THR A 20 -8.92 2.03 -5.93
C THR A 20 -7.92 1.09 -5.26
N TRP A 21 -8.42 0.01 -4.66
CA TRP A 21 -7.54 -1.02 -4.08
C TRP A 21 -6.54 -1.55 -5.12
N THR A 22 -7.00 -1.89 -6.32
CA THR A 22 -6.14 -2.42 -7.39
C THR A 22 -4.99 -1.47 -7.70
N GLY A 23 -5.26 -0.17 -7.86
CA GLY A 23 -4.20 0.81 -8.14
C GLY A 23 -3.22 0.96 -6.97
N MET A 24 -3.73 0.96 -5.74
CA MET A 24 -2.87 0.97 -4.55
C MET A 24 -2.00 -0.28 -4.45
N GLU A 25 -2.57 -1.47 -4.69
CA GLU A 25 -1.86 -2.75 -4.66
C GLU A 25 -0.75 -2.82 -5.71
N GLU A 26 -1.00 -2.32 -6.93
CA GLU A 26 0.02 -2.24 -7.98
C GLU A 26 1.20 -1.34 -7.56
N LEU A 27 0.93 -0.18 -6.97
CA LEU A 27 1.96 0.73 -6.48
C LEU A 27 2.76 0.12 -5.32
N ILE A 28 2.10 -0.60 -4.41
CA ILE A 28 2.77 -1.35 -3.33
C ILE A 28 3.68 -2.42 -3.93
N LYS A 29 3.18 -3.24 -4.86
CA LYS A 29 3.98 -4.27 -5.53
C LYS A 29 5.19 -3.68 -6.24
N GLN A 30 5.03 -2.56 -6.95
CA GLN A 30 6.14 -1.86 -7.60
C GLN A 30 7.18 -1.34 -6.60
N ALA A 31 6.77 -0.82 -5.45
CA ALA A 31 7.68 -0.33 -4.42
C ALA A 31 8.57 -1.46 -3.84
N PHE A 32 8.13 -2.71 -3.92
CA PHE A 32 8.79 -3.86 -3.31
C PHE A 32 9.54 -4.78 -4.31
N VAL A 33 9.58 -4.45 -5.60
CA VAL A 33 10.26 -5.28 -6.64
C VAL A 33 11.71 -5.58 -6.31
N HIS A 34 12.44 -4.63 -5.72
CA HIS A 34 13.87 -4.76 -5.41
C HIS A 34 14.16 -4.93 -3.90
N VAL A 35 13.18 -5.44 -3.14
CA VAL A 35 13.34 -5.68 -1.70
C VAL A 35 13.44 -7.18 -1.48
N ASP A 36 14.66 -7.72 -1.43
CA ASP A 36 14.92 -9.17 -1.54
C ASP A 36 14.11 -10.04 -0.57
N VAL A 37 14.07 -9.68 0.72
CA VAL A 37 13.45 -10.55 1.75
C VAL A 37 11.93 -10.44 1.79
N ILE A 38 11.39 -9.23 1.65
CA ILE A 38 9.96 -8.95 1.86
C ILE A 38 9.20 -8.89 0.52
N GLY A 39 9.90 -8.62 -0.58
CA GLY A 39 9.34 -8.46 -1.91
C GLY A 39 8.44 -9.62 -2.35
N PRO A 40 8.89 -10.89 -2.28
CA PRO A 40 8.07 -12.03 -2.66
C PRO A 40 6.74 -12.10 -1.90
N HIS A 41 6.77 -11.89 -0.58
CA HIS A 41 5.56 -11.86 0.25
C HIS A 41 4.60 -10.73 -0.16
N VAL A 42 5.13 -9.56 -0.50
CA VAL A 42 4.32 -8.44 -0.99
C VAL A 42 3.70 -8.74 -2.36
N GLN A 43 4.42 -9.41 -3.26
CA GLN A 43 3.84 -9.84 -4.54
C GLN A 43 2.67 -10.82 -4.37
N GLU A 44 2.75 -11.67 -3.35
CA GLU A 44 1.70 -12.63 -2.98
C GLU A 44 0.53 -12.01 -2.19
N GLY A 45 0.61 -10.73 -1.83
CA GLY A 45 -0.45 -10.06 -1.04
C GLY A 45 -0.37 -10.34 0.46
N HIS A 46 0.76 -10.86 0.97
CA HIS A 46 0.97 -11.17 2.38
C HIS A 46 1.39 -9.94 3.19
N TYR A 47 0.47 -8.97 3.32
CA TYR A 47 0.67 -7.75 4.11
C TYR A 47 -0.66 -7.14 4.54
N ASP A 48 -0.62 -6.35 5.62
CA ASP A 48 -1.73 -5.49 6.04
C ASP A 48 -1.42 -4.03 5.70
N LEU A 49 -2.45 -3.25 5.34
CA LEU A 49 -2.36 -1.81 5.33
C LEU A 49 -2.76 -1.26 6.70
N ILE A 50 -1.92 -0.38 7.24
CA ILE A 50 -2.17 0.26 8.53
C ILE A 50 -2.53 1.72 8.29
N GLY A 51 -3.69 2.12 8.80
CA GLY A 51 -4.19 3.49 8.76
C GLY A 51 -3.41 4.43 9.69
N PRO A 52 -3.64 5.75 9.58
CA PRO A 52 -2.95 6.74 10.41
C PRO A 52 -3.15 6.56 11.92
N ASN A 53 -4.24 5.92 12.36
CA ASN A 53 -4.54 5.67 13.77
C ASN A 53 -4.13 4.26 14.25
N GLY A 54 -3.46 3.47 13.39
CA GLY A 54 -2.99 2.13 13.72
C GLY A 54 -3.99 1.00 13.43
N GLU A 55 -5.13 1.31 12.83
CA GLU A 55 -6.14 0.35 12.39
C GLU A 55 -5.69 -0.40 11.13
N ILE A 56 -6.11 -1.67 11.00
CA ILE A 56 -5.92 -2.42 9.75
C ILE A 56 -7.00 -2.00 8.74
N ILE A 57 -6.58 -1.62 7.54
CA ILE A 57 -7.45 -1.31 6.42
C ILE A 57 -7.57 -2.54 5.53
N LEU A 58 -8.80 -3.05 5.39
CA LEU A 58 -9.07 -4.17 4.50
C LEU A 58 -9.17 -3.71 3.04
N PRO A 59 -8.70 -4.52 2.07
CA PRO A 59 -8.84 -4.22 0.64
C PRO A 59 -10.26 -3.82 0.23
N GLN A 60 -11.27 -4.52 0.76
CA GLN A 60 -12.70 -4.32 0.43
C GLN A 60 -13.27 -2.96 0.83
N VAL A 61 -12.61 -2.25 1.75
CA VAL A 61 -13.07 -0.94 2.24
C VAL A 61 -12.16 0.20 1.81
N TRP A 62 -11.07 -0.09 1.09
CA TRP A 62 -10.07 0.90 0.67
C TRP A 62 -10.71 2.13 0.01
N ASP A 63 -11.55 1.92 -0.99
CA ASP A 63 -12.19 2.99 -1.77
C ASP A 63 -13.09 3.90 -0.92
N LYS A 64 -13.50 3.45 0.28
CA LYS A 64 -14.33 4.20 1.21
C LYS A 64 -13.53 4.98 2.27
N VAL A 65 -12.27 4.61 2.47
CA VAL A 65 -11.41 5.22 3.50
C VAL A 65 -10.30 6.09 2.91
N VAL A 66 -9.99 5.89 1.63
CA VAL A 66 -8.94 6.65 0.94
C VAL A 66 -9.47 8.04 0.54
N GLU A 67 -8.73 9.08 0.93
CA GLU A 67 -9.06 10.49 0.66
C GLU A 67 -7.84 11.20 0.02
N PRO A 68 -8.05 12.24 -0.82
CA PRO A 68 -6.97 12.96 -1.53
C PRO A 68 -5.80 13.48 -0.68
#